data_AF-A0A838V3L2-F1
#
_entry.id   AF-A0A838V3L2-F1
#
_cell.length_a   1.000
_cell.length_b   1.000
_cell.length_c   1.000
_cell.angle_alpha   90.00
_cell.angle_beta   90.00
_cell.angle_gamma   90.00
#
_symmetry.space_group_name_H-M   'P 1'
#
loop_
_entity.id
_entity.type
_entity.pdbx_description
1 polymer ?
#
loop_
_entity_poly.entity_id
_entity_poly.type
_entity_poly.pdbx_seq_one_letter_code
_entity_poly.pdbx_strand_id
1 'polypeptide(L)'
;MNRSAQRQPPEQPLSFSDQRRQRYADVIGVEEAGEFMIGDYLADGGFGSDGEFRVTLVELFHRRQCVLLPHLRVFWDGTDSLRRAVEAGLLDALRPVASRDAFARRLLLLGMVDRSDVPLPDLTCGVQRDIPRQAREVG
;
A
#
# COMPACT_ATOMS: atom_id res chain seq x y z
N MET A 1 -16.68 -42.20 -9.60
CA MET A 1 -16.78 -41.18 -8.53
C MET A 1 -16.40 -39.83 -9.14
N ASN A 2 -17.40 -39.03 -9.50
CA ASN A 2 -17.20 -37.70 -10.07
C ASN A 2 -16.85 -36.72 -8.95
N ARG A 3 -15.60 -36.27 -8.88
CA ARG A 3 -15.23 -35.07 -8.13
C ARG A 3 -15.70 -33.88 -8.94
N SER A 4 -16.94 -33.46 -8.72
CA SER A 4 -17.39 -32.13 -9.12
C SER A 4 -16.46 -31.14 -8.43
N ALA A 5 -15.53 -30.56 -9.20
CA ALA A 5 -14.78 -29.40 -8.78
C ALA A 5 -15.80 -28.28 -8.51
N GLN A 6 -16.21 -28.16 -7.25
CA GLN A 6 -16.90 -26.97 -6.79
C GLN A 6 -15.96 -25.82 -7.12
N ARG A 7 -16.37 -24.95 -8.05
CA ARG A 7 -15.72 -23.66 -8.23
C ARG A 7 -15.76 -23.00 -6.86
N GLN A 8 -14.60 -22.86 -6.23
CA GLN A 8 -14.48 -21.98 -5.08
C GLN A 8 -15.05 -20.61 -5.50
N PRO A 9 -15.86 -19.96 -4.66
CA PRO A 9 -16.26 -18.58 -4.91
C PRO A 9 -14.99 -17.76 -5.19
N PRO A 10 -15.04 -16.71 -6.04
CA PRO A 10 -13.88 -15.87 -6.25
C PRO A 10 -13.38 -15.40 -4.89
N GLU A 11 -12.14 -15.76 -4.55
CA GLU A 11 -11.56 -15.40 -3.26
C GLU A 11 -11.65 -13.88 -3.11
N GLN A 12 -12.17 -13.40 -1.97
CA GLN A 12 -12.32 -11.96 -1.75
C GLN A 12 -10.95 -11.27 -1.89
N PRO A 13 -10.85 -10.10 -2.55
CA PRO A 13 -9.57 -9.43 -2.68
C PRO A 13 -8.93 -9.16 -1.32
N LEU A 14 -7.61 -9.33 -1.22
CA LEU A 14 -6.86 -8.89 -0.04
C LEU A 14 -7.09 -7.40 0.18
N SER A 15 -7.09 -6.98 1.44
CA SER A 15 -7.15 -5.57 1.79
C SER A 15 -5.85 -5.11 2.45
N PHE A 16 -5.61 -3.81 2.42
CA PHE A 16 -4.50 -3.19 3.14
C PHE A 16 -4.96 -2.00 3.98
N SER A 17 -4.23 -1.76 5.06
CA SER A 17 -4.38 -0.63 5.97
C SER A 17 -3.04 0.08 6.12
N ASP A 18 -2.92 1.27 5.53
CA ASP A 18 -1.82 2.19 5.82
C ASP A 18 -2.01 2.76 7.22
N GLN A 19 -1.12 2.37 8.14
CA GLN A 19 -1.22 2.71 9.55
C GLN A 19 -1.11 4.21 9.81
N ARG A 20 -0.48 4.98 8.92
CA ARG A 20 -0.42 6.45 9.03
C ARG A 20 -1.69 7.14 8.57
N ARG A 21 -2.60 6.43 7.90
CA ARG A 21 -3.91 6.92 7.46
C ARG A 21 -5.05 6.40 8.35
N GLN A 22 -4.72 5.84 9.51
CA GLN A 22 -5.71 5.49 10.53
C GLN A 22 -5.92 6.67 11.48
N ARG A 23 -7.13 6.86 11.99
CA ARG A 23 -7.45 8.00 12.89
C ARG A 23 -6.67 7.96 14.19
N TYR A 24 -6.18 6.80 14.58
CA TYR A 24 -5.36 6.61 15.78
C TYR A 24 -3.86 6.83 15.54
N ALA A 25 -3.41 7.09 14.30
CA ALA A 25 -1.99 7.16 13.95
C ALA A 25 -1.21 8.20 14.78
N ASP A 26 -1.84 9.35 15.04
CA ASP A 26 -1.25 10.45 15.82
C ASP A 26 -1.07 10.09 17.31
N VAL A 27 -1.81 9.09 17.81
CA VAL A 27 -1.79 8.66 19.21
C VAL A 27 -0.69 7.61 19.45
N ILE A 28 -0.55 6.66 18.54
CA ILE A 28 0.39 5.53 18.72
C ILE A 28 1.80 5.83 18.21
N GLY A 29 1.92 6.79 17.28
CA GLY A 29 3.16 7.03 16.55
C GLY A 29 3.49 5.88 15.61
N VAL A 30 3.82 6.20 14.35
CA VAL A 30 4.35 5.21 13.40
C VAL A 30 5.82 5.56 13.20
N GLU A 31 6.71 4.74 13.74
CA GLU A 31 8.16 5.03 13.77
C GLU A 31 8.79 5.00 12.37
N GLU A 32 8.29 4.13 11.50
CA GLU A 32 8.80 3.95 10.13
C GLU A 32 8.22 4.98 9.15
N ALA A 33 8.88 5.12 7.99
CA ALA A 33 8.45 6.03 6.92
C ALA A 33 7.05 5.65 6.35
N GLY A 34 6.64 4.40 6.57
CA GLY A 34 5.31 3.89 6.29
C GLY A 34 5.15 2.47 6.80
N GLU A 35 3.94 2.10 7.21
CA GLU A 35 3.62 0.74 7.66
C GLU A 35 2.25 0.34 7.09
N PHE A 36 2.20 -0.85 6.49
CA PHE A 36 1.03 -1.40 5.83
C PHE A 36 0.74 -2.77 6.41
N MET A 37 -0.47 -2.92 6.97
CA MET A 37 -1.02 -4.24 7.32
C MET A 37 -1.81 -4.75 6.13
N ILE A 38 -1.55 -5.97 5.68
CA ILE A 38 -2.16 -6.58 4.48
C ILE A 38 -2.70 -7.94 4.87
N GLY A 39 -3.95 -8.21 4.54
CA GLY A 39 -4.59 -9.47 4.91
C GLY A 39 -5.97 -9.64 4.30
N ASP A 40 -6.57 -10.78 4.62
CA ASP A 40 -7.96 -11.08 4.31
C ASP A 40 -8.84 -10.43 5.40
N TYR A 41 -9.39 -9.25 5.12
CA TYR A 41 -10.27 -8.55 6.05
C TYR A 41 -11.72 -8.74 5.65
N LEU A 42 -12.50 -9.31 6.55
CA LEU A 42 -13.94 -9.52 6.39
C LEU A 42 -14.69 -8.18 6.39
N ALA A 43 -15.91 -8.18 5.87
CA ALA A 43 -16.73 -6.98 5.76
C ALA A 43 -17.08 -6.34 7.12
N ASP A 44 -17.06 -7.13 8.20
CA ASP A 44 -17.30 -6.68 9.58
C ASP A 44 -16.03 -6.14 10.27
N GLY A 45 -14.89 -6.13 9.58
CA GLY A 45 -13.59 -5.70 10.12
C GLY A 45 -12.83 -6.79 10.86
N GLY A 46 -13.36 -8.02 10.91
CA GLY A 46 -12.63 -9.18 11.41
C GLY A 46 -11.58 -9.69 10.43
N PHE A 47 -10.74 -10.61 10.91
CA PHE A 47 -9.77 -11.32 10.07
C PHE A 47 -10.42 -12.56 9.46
N GLY A 48 -10.18 -12.76 8.17
CA GLY A 48 -10.44 -14.01 7.49
C GLY A 48 -9.44 -15.10 7.88
N SER A 49 -9.56 -16.27 7.26
CA SER A 49 -8.74 -17.44 7.60
C SER A 49 -7.27 -17.32 7.20
N ASP A 50 -6.95 -16.40 6.30
CA ASP A 50 -5.64 -16.33 5.63
C ASP A 50 -4.61 -15.49 6.41
N GLY A 51 -5.04 -14.89 7.53
CA GLY A 51 -4.21 -14.07 8.41
C GLY A 51 -3.77 -12.74 7.78
N GLU A 52 -2.76 -12.12 8.38
CA GLU A 52 -2.19 -10.86 7.92
C GLU A 52 -0.65 -10.83 7.96
N PHE A 53 -0.06 -10.02 7.10
CA PHE A 53 1.36 -9.73 7.09
C PHE A 53 1.58 -8.22 6.98
N ARG A 54 2.83 -7.80 7.19
CA ARG A 54 3.21 -6.39 7.22
C ARG A 54 4.23 -6.04 6.16
N VAL A 55 4.10 -4.85 5.61
CA VAL A 55 5.17 -4.20 4.84
C VAL A 55 5.51 -2.88 5.52
N THR A 56 6.78 -2.71 5.91
CA THR A 56 7.31 -1.42 6.38
C THR A 56 8.09 -0.74 5.28
N LEU A 57 8.09 0.58 5.24
CA LEU A 57 8.87 1.38 4.31
C LEU A 57 10.06 1.97 5.06
N VAL A 58 11.26 1.50 4.71
CA VAL A 58 12.52 1.97 5.31
C VAL A 58 13.11 3.05 4.44
N GLU A 59 13.49 4.19 5.04
CA GLU A 59 14.19 5.26 4.33
C GLU A 59 15.61 4.83 3.99
N LEU A 60 15.98 4.94 2.72
CA LEU A 60 17.34 4.76 2.25
C LEU A 60 17.82 6.03 1.56
N PHE A 61 19.01 6.47 1.94
CA PHE A 61 19.69 7.58 1.28
C PHE A 61 20.66 7.03 0.22
N HIS A 62 20.34 7.26 -1.06
CA HIS A 62 21.23 6.91 -2.16
C HIS A 62 21.53 8.14 -3.02
N ARG A 63 22.82 8.50 -3.15
CA ARG A 63 23.28 9.61 -4.02
C ARG A 63 22.48 10.92 -3.84
N ARG A 64 22.21 11.30 -2.58
CA ARG A 64 21.43 12.49 -2.17
C ARG A 64 19.92 12.44 -2.48
N GLN A 65 19.40 11.29 -2.88
CA GLN A 65 17.97 11.05 -3.02
C GLN A 65 17.51 10.17 -1.85
N CYS A 66 16.40 10.55 -1.22
CA CYS A 66 15.69 9.69 -0.27
C CYS A 66 14.75 8.79 -1.09
N VAL A 67 14.87 7.48 -0.91
CA VAL A 67 13.95 6.48 -1.48
C VAL A 67 13.44 5.60 -0.35
N LEU A 68 12.20 5.14 -0.48
CA LEU A 68 11.63 4.19 0.47
C LEU A 68 11.76 2.77 -0.09
N LEU A 69 12.39 1.88 0.66
CA LEU A 69 12.44 0.46 0.33
C LEU A 69 11.36 -0.29 1.12
N PRO A 70 10.38 -0.90 0.42
CA PRO A 70 9.45 -1.81 1.06
C PRO A 70 10.15 -3.04 1.63
N HIS A 71 9.98 -3.29 2.93
CA HIS A 71 10.49 -4.45 3.65
C HIS A 71 9.34 -5.29 4.16
N LEU A 72 9.28 -6.54 3.69
CA LEU A 72 8.24 -7.50 4.05
C LEU A 72 8.57 -8.16 5.39
N ARG A 73 7.61 -8.17 6.31
CA ARG A 73 7.67 -8.97 7.54
C ARG A 73 6.35 -9.71 7.71
N VAL A 74 6.44 -11.04 7.83
CA VAL A 74 5.28 -11.89 8.12
C VAL A 74 5.16 -12.08 9.62
N PHE A 75 3.95 -11.98 10.14
CA PHE A 75 3.63 -12.29 11.53
C PHE A 75 2.58 -13.40 11.59
N TRP A 76 2.62 -14.21 12.66
CA TRP A 76 1.64 -15.27 12.92
C TRP A 76 1.33 -16.16 11.71
N ASP A 77 0.08 -16.19 11.27
CA ASP A 77 -0.53 -17.11 10.31
C ASP A 77 -0.71 -16.50 8.91
N GLY A 78 -0.19 -15.29 8.66
CA GLY A 78 -0.31 -14.57 7.38
C GLY A 78 0.40 -15.21 6.18
N THR A 79 0.75 -16.50 6.25
CA THR A 79 1.39 -17.26 5.17
C THR A 79 0.48 -17.36 3.95
N ASP A 80 -0.83 -17.58 4.15
CA ASP A 80 -1.77 -17.69 3.05
C ASP A 80 -2.08 -16.32 2.43
N SER A 81 -2.26 -15.28 3.25
CA SER A 81 -2.35 -13.90 2.75
C SER A 81 -1.11 -13.48 1.96
N LEU A 82 0.10 -13.85 2.43
CA LEU A 82 1.32 -13.58 1.69
C LEU A 82 1.36 -14.35 0.37
N ARG A 83 1.01 -15.65 0.37
CA ARG A 83 0.97 -16.46 -0.84
C ARG A 83 0.05 -15.84 -1.89
N ARG A 84 -1.17 -15.46 -1.50
CA ARG A 84 -2.14 -14.78 -2.37
C ARG A 84 -1.62 -13.44 -2.87
N ALA A 85 -0.95 -12.67 -2.03
CA ALA A 85 -0.34 -11.41 -2.46
C ALA A 85 0.79 -11.63 -3.47
N VAL A 86 1.63 -12.66 -3.29
CA VAL A 86 2.68 -13.04 -4.24
C VAL A 86 2.07 -13.48 -5.58
N GLU A 87 1.02 -14.29 -5.55
CA GLU A 87 0.25 -14.70 -6.74
C GLU A 87 -0.36 -13.48 -7.47
N ALA A 88 -0.75 -12.45 -6.72
CA ALA A 88 -1.23 -11.17 -7.28
C ALA A 88 -0.11 -10.24 -7.78
N GLY A 89 1.18 -10.57 -7.58
CA GLY A 89 2.31 -9.79 -8.07
C GLY A 89 3.01 -8.90 -7.04
N LEU A 90 2.83 -9.16 -5.74
CA LEU A 90 3.43 -8.36 -4.66
C LEU A 90 4.96 -8.18 -4.81
N LEU A 91 5.68 -9.19 -5.28
CA LEU A 91 7.14 -9.13 -5.40
C LEU A 91 7.62 -7.97 -6.29
N ASP A 92 6.88 -7.65 -7.35
CA ASP A 92 7.20 -6.49 -8.21
C ASP A 92 6.84 -5.17 -7.53
N ALA A 93 5.81 -5.15 -6.69
CA ALA A 93 5.43 -3.95 -5.94
C ALA A 93 6.44 -3.58 -4.85
N LEU A 94 7.22 -4.55 -4.32
CA LEU A 94 8.26 -4.35 -3.30
C LEU A 94 9.53 -3.63 -3.78
N ARG A 95 9.57 -3.16 -5.03
CA ARG A 95 10.66 -2.28 -5.52
C ARG A 95 10.65 -0.94 -4.78
N PRO A 96 11.77 -0.19 -4.74
CA PRO A 96 11.80 1.15 -4.16
C PRO A 96 10.68 2.07 -4.70
N VAL A 97 10.17 2.92 -3.82
CA VAL A 97 9.13 3.94 -4.12
C VAL A 97 9.58 5.33 -3.69
N ALA A 98 9.04 6.34 -4.34
CA ALA A 98 9.32 7.74 -4.00
C ALA A 98 8.56 8.22 -2.75
N SER A 99 7.46 7.55 -2.38
CA SER A 99 6.64 7.93 -1.23
C SER A 99 5.78 6.77 -0.75
N ARG A 100 5.26 6.90 0.47
CA ARG A 100 4.26 5.98 1.05
C ARG A 100 3.02 5.87 0.16
N ASP A 101 2.49 7.01 -0.30
CA ASP A 101 1.31 7.03 -1.16
C ASP A 101 1.58 6.30 -2.50
N ALA A 102 2.80 6.38 -3.03
CA ALA A 102 3.18 5.62 -4.23
C ALA A 102 3.15 4.10 -3.99
N PHE A 103 3.51 3.63 -2.79
CA PHE A 103 3.36 2.21 -2.44
C PHE A 103 1.88 1.82 -2.31
N ALA A 104 1.06 2.63 -1.62
CA ALA A 104 -0.38 2.38 -1.51
C ALA A 104 -1.05 2.23 -2.89
N ARG A 105 -0.67 3.08 -3.86
CA ARG A 105 -1.17 2.97 -5.24
C ARG A 105 -0.74 1.68 -5.93
N ARG A 106 0.48 1.18 -5.66
CA ARG A 106 0.90 -0.12 -6.21
C ARG A 106 0.01 -1.24 -5.67
N LEU A 107 -0.31 -1.24 -4.37
CA LEU A 107 -1.21 -2.24 -3.79
C LEU A 107 -2.61 -2.20 -4.41
N LEU A 108 -3.15 -1.01 -4.65
CA LEU A 108 -4.40 -0.82 -5.40
C LEU A 108 -4.32 -1.40 -6.83
N LEU A 109 -3.20 -1.21 -7.52
CA LEU A 109 -2.98 -1.78 -8.87
C LEU A 109 -2.86 -3.31 -8.87
N LEU A 110 -2.52 -3.93 -7.75
CA LEU A 110 -2.58 -5.39 -7.56
C LEU A 110 -4.00 -5.89 -7.28
N GLY A 111 -5.00 -5.00 -7.26
CA GLY A 111 -6.39 -5.34 -6.98
C GLY A 111 -6.73 -5.42 -5.49
N MET A 112 -5.85 -4.94 -4.60
CA MET A 112 -6.14 -4.90 -3.17
C MET A 112 -7.10 -3.76 -2.81
N VAL A 113 -7.87 -3.94 -1.74
CA VAL A 113 -8.82 -2.95 -1.23
C VAL A 113 -8.16 -2.08 -0.14
N ASP A 114 -8.28 -0.77 -0.26
CA ASP A 114 -7.82 0.17 0.78
C ASP A 114 -8.84 0.24 1.93
N ARG A 115 -8.40 -0.05 3.16
CA ARG A 115 -9.19 -0.03 4.39
C ARG A 115 -8.71 1.03 5.39
N SER A 116 -7.85 1.95 4.97
CA SER A 116 -7.47 3.08 5.81
C SER A 116 -8.64 4.03 6.08
N ASP A 117 -8.71 4.58 7.30
CA ASP A 117 -9.75 5.55 7.69
C ASP A 117 -9.72 6.84 6.84
N VAL A 118 -8.53 7.29 6.46
CA VAL A 118 -8.29 8.50 5.68
C VAL A 118 -8.04 8.12 4.22
N PRO A 119 -8.78 8.68 3.24
CA PRO A 119 -8.61 8.32 1.85
C PRO A 119 -7.22 8.69 1.32
N LEU A 120 -6.78 7.96 0.30
CA LEU A 120 -5.52 8.26 -0.37
C LEU A 120 -5.68 9.59 -1.13
N PRO A 121 -4.73 10.55 -1.01
CA PRO A 121 -4.83 11.82 -1.72
C PRO A 121 -4.96 11.64 -3.24
N ASP A 122 -5.69 12.50 -3.94
CA ASP A 122 -5.71 12.47 -5.40
C ASP A 122 -4.40 13.01 -5.99
N LEU A 123 -3.96 12.46 -7.14
CA LEU A 123 -2.76 12.92 -7.86
C LEU A 123 -2.92 14.29 -8.53
N THR A 124 -4.06 14.97 -8.35
CA THR A 124 -4.45 16.16 -9.12
C THR A 124 -3.77 17.47 -8.69
N CYS A 125 -2.92 17.47 -7.66
CA CYS A 125 -2.21 18.67 -7.24
C CYS A 125 -0.77 18.69 -7.78
N GLY A 126 -0.58 19.26 -8.97
CA GLY A 126 0.76 19.42 -9.56
C GLY A 126 0.85 20.06 -10.96
N VAL A 127 -0.20 20.71 -11.47
CA VAL A 127 -0.10 21.52 -12.70
C VAL A 127 -0.35 23.00 -12.36
N GLN A 128 0.51 23.58 -11.54
CA GLN A 128 0.78 25.01 -11.66
C GLN A 128 1.86 25.16 -12.73
N ARG A 129 1.40 25.45 -13.96
CA ARG A 129 2.27 26.03 -14.98
C ARG A 129 2.68 27.41 -14.47
N ASP A 130 3.78 27.48 -13.74
CA ASP A 130 4.55 28.71 -13.61
C ASP A 130 5.09 29.04 -15.00
N ILE A 131 4.27 29.76 -15.78
CA ILE A 131 4.76 30.49 -16.93
C ILE A 131 5.46 31.72 -16.33
N PRO A 132 6.80 31.84 -16.42
CA PRO A 132 7.43 33.09 -16.05
C PRO A 132 6.90 34.17 -17.01
N ARG A 133 6.14 35.12 -16.46
CA ARG A 133 5.91 36.41 -17.13
C ARG A 133 7.28 37.07 -17.23
N GLN A 134 7.92 36.91 -18.39
CA GLN A 134 9.09 37.69 -18.74
C GLN A 134 8.76 39.16 -18.56
N ALA A 135 9.61 39.81 -17.76
CA ALA A 135 9.76 41.25 -17.73
C ALA A 135 9.90 41.77 -19.16
N ARG A 136 9.00 42.65 -19.57
CA ARG A 136 9.32 43.64 -20.59
C ARG A 136 9.74 44.89 -19.84
N GLU A 137 11.05 45.06 -19.81
CA GLU A 137 11.74 46.30 -19.57
C GLU A 137 11.36 47.37 -20.61
N VAL A 138 11.20 48.60 -20.10
CA VAL A 138 11.77 49.86 -20.60
C VAL A 138 11.42 50.31 -22.04
N GLY A 139 10.75 51.46 -22.08
CA GLY A 139 10.50 52.31 -23.24
C GLY A 139 9.57 53.45 -22.86
#